data_AF-A0A7S0MP23-F1
#
_entry.id   AF-A0A7S0MP23-F1
#
_cell.length_a   1.000
_cell.length_b   1.000
_cell.length_c   1.000
_cell.angle_alpha   90.00
_cell.angle_beta   90.00
_cell.angle_gamma   90.00
#
_symmetry.space_group_name_H-M   'P 1'
#
loop_
_entity.id
_entity.type
_entity.pdbx_description
1 polymer ?
#
loop_
_entity_poly.entity_id
_entity_poly.type
_entity_poly.pdbx_seq_one_letter_code
_entity_poly.pdbx_strand_id
1 'polypeptide(L)'
;QNDADLAVAAALHGVRAGATLVHGTINGFDMSTNLATVVPALQIRMGRSVVPEASLADLTALSRFVDEQANQPHRNNQPFVGSSAFAHKGGIHVAAVLKNEDTYQHIQPGLVGNQRRILISELSGRGNIMSKIEEF
;
A
#
# COMPACT_ATOMS: atom_id res chain seq x y z
N GLN A 1 -8.75 18.42 -2.14
CA GLN A 1 -7.41 18.93 -1.76
C GLN A 1 -7.01 18.29 -0.44
N ASN A 2 -5.72 18.12 -0.20
CA ASN A 2 -5.13 17.35 0.90
C ASN A 2 -4.29 18.23 1.84
N ASP A 3 -4.66 19.50 2.00
CA ASP A 3 -3.90 20.46 2.82
C ASP A 3 -3.86 20.10 4.30
N ALA A 4 -4.86 19.33 4.75
CA ALA A 4 -5.00 18.85 6.13
C ALA A 4 -4.79 17.33 6.26
N ASP A 5 -4.26 16.66 5.23
CA ASP A 5 -4.10 15.19 5.18
C ASP A 5 -5.42 14.38 5.32
N LEU A 6 -6.56 15.00 5.03
CA LEU A 6 -7.88 14.40 5.13
C LEU A 6 -8.48 13.95 3.79
N ALA A 7 -7.81 14.15 2.65
CA ALA A 7 -8.43 13.95 1.34
C ALA A 7 -8.88 12.50 1.10
N VAL A 8 -8.07 11.51 1.51
CA VAL A 8 -8.43 10.09 1.39
C VAL A 8 -9.64 9.78 2.27
N ALA A 9 -9.62 10.21 3.54
CA ALA A 9 -10.72 9.98 4.46
C ALA A 9 -12.03 10.62 3.95
N ALA A 10 -11.96 11.85 3.46
CA ALA A 10 -13.09 12.57 2.88
C ALA A 10 -13.62 11.87 1.62
N ALA A 11 -12.75 11.38 0.74
CA ALA A 11 -13.16 10.64 -0.45
C ALA A 11 -13.90 9.34 -0.10
N LEU A 12 -13.37 8.56 0.84
CA LEU A 12 -14.02 7.32 1.29
C LEU A 12 -15.38 7.60 1.95
N HIS A 13 -15.49 8.65 2.77
CA HIS A 13 -16.75 9.08 3.36
C HIS A 13 -17.74 9.59 2.32
N GLY A 14 -17.28 10.36 1.34
CA GLY A 14 -18.11 10.84 0.23
C GLY A 14 -18.74 9.68 -0.54
N VAL A 15 -17.96 8.64 -0.86
CA VAL A 15 -18.49 7.43 -1.51
C VAL A 15 -19.47 6.68 -0.61
N ARG A 16 -19.22 6.60 0.70
CA ARG A 16 -20.20 6.04 1.66
C ARG A 16 -21.50 6.83 1.70
N ALA A 17 -21.42 8.16 1.55
CA ALA A 17 -22.57 9.06 1.51
C ALA A 17 -23.30 9.10 0.15
N GLY A 18 -22.84 8.32 -0.85
CA GLY A 18 -23.49 8.18 -2.15
C GLY A 18 -22.80 8.87 -3.32
N ALA A 19 -21.64 9.50 -3.11
CA ALA A 19 -20.85 10.02 -4.23
C ALA A 19 -20.39 8.88 -5.15
N THR A 20 -20.52 9.08 -6.46
CA THR A 20 -20.15 8.10 -7.50
C THR A 20 -18.84 8.43 -8.21
N LEU A 21 -18.31 9.64 -8.01
CA LEU A 21 -17.07 10.13 -8.61
C LEU A 21 -16.11 10.59 -7.52
N VAL A 22 -14.87 10.09 -7.56
CA VAL A 22 -13.75 10.61 -6.77
C VAL A 22 -12.70 11.15 -7.72
N HIS A 23 -12.26 12.38 -7.48
CA HIS A 23 -11.20 13.02 -8.25
C HIS A 23 -9.91 13.10 -7.43
N GLY A 24 -8.78 12.88 -8.09
CA GLY A 24 -7.44 12.88 -7.51
C GLY A 24 -6.39 12.54 -8.55
N THR A 25 -5.15 12.37 -8.12
CA THR A 25 -4.05 11.92 -8.97
C THR A 25 -3.38 10.68 -8.38
N ILE A 26 -2.68 9.93 -9.22
CA ILE A 26 -1.75 8.90 -8.73
C ILE A 26 -0.68 9.60 -7.88
N ASN A 27 -0.41 9.04 -6.70
CA ASN A 27 0.51 9.58 -5.69
C ASN A 27 0.08 10.90 -5.04
N GLY A 28 -1.07 11.48 -5.41
CA GLY A 28 -1.61 12.67 -4.74
C GLY A 28 -0.78 13.93 -4.98
N PHE A 29 -0.26 14.09 -6.20
CA PHE A 29 0.44 15.31 -6.63
C PHE A 29 -0.42 16.56 -6.45
N ASP A 30 0.24 17.71 -6.30
CA ASP A 30 -0.38 19.02 -6.13
C ASP A 30 -1.44 19.06 -5.02
N MET A 31 -1.16 18.35 -3.92
CA MET A 31 -2.06 18.22 -2.77
C MET A 31 -3.42 17.64 -3.15
N SER A 32 -3.51 16.84 -4.20
CA SER A 32 -4.74 16.16 -4.59
C SER A 32 -4.97 14.88 -3.78
N THR A 33 -6.17 14.33 -3.88
CA THR A 33 -6.48 13.03 -3.28
C THR A 33 -5.59 11.95 -3.91
N ASN A 34 -4.89 11.17 -3.09
CA ASN A 34 -4.03 10.11 -3.60
C ASN A 34 -4.84 8.89 -4.06
N LEU A 35 -4.96 8.70 -5.38
CA LEU A 35 -5.69 7.59 -5.98
C LEU A 35 -5.03 6.23 -5.75
N ALA A 36 -3.70 6.19 -5.57
CA ALA A 36 -3.00 4.96 -5.20
C ALA A 36 -3.39 4.43 -3.81
N THR A 37 -4.02 5.27 -2.98
CA THR A 37 -4.60 4.86 -1.69
C THR A 37 -6.10 4.64 -1.79
N VAL A 38 -6.82 5.54 -2.48
CA VAL A 38 -8.30 5.48 -2.55
C VAL A 38 -8.80 4.27 -3.31
N VAL A 39 -8.22 3.95 -4.48
CA VAL A 39 -8.67 2.85 -5.34
C VAL A 39 -8.64 1.50 -4.59
N PRO A 40 -7.52 1.04 -4.01
CA PRO A 40 -7.49 -0.23 -3.29
C PRO A 40 -8.35 -0.19 -2.01
N ALA A 41 -8.46 0.95 -1.33
CA ALA A 41 -9.33 1.08 -0.16
C ALA A 41 -10.82 0.91 -0.54
N LEU A 42 -11.28 1.52 -1.63
CA LEU A 42 -12.65 1.34 -2.11
C LEU A 42 -12.90 -0.09 -2.58
N GLN A 43 -11.96 -0.67 -3.33
CA GLN A 43 -12.17 -1.98 -3.95
C GLN A 43 -12.04 -3.13 -2.95
N ILE A 44 -10.93 -3.20 -2.21
CA ILE A 44 -10.65 -4.31 -1.29
C ILE A 44 -11.43 -4.15 0.01
N ARG A 45 -11.50 -2.93 0.58
CA ARG A 45 -12.06 -2.73 1.93
C ARG A 45 -13.54 -2.36 1.94
N MET A 46 -14.03 -1.72 0.89
CA MET A 46 -15.43 -1.30 0.78
C MET A 46 -16.24 -2.11 -0.24
N GLY A 47 -15.62 -3.11 -0.89
CA GLY A 47 -16.29 -3.99 -1.85
C GLY A 47 -16.86 -3.25 -3.05
N ARG A 48 -16.27 -2.13 -3.45
CA ARG A 48 -16.72 -1.34 -4.61
C ARG A 48 -15.97 -1.79 -5.86
N SER A 49 -16.68 -2.04 -6.95
CA SER A 49 -16.03 -2.25 -8.25
C SER A 49 -15.56 -0.90 -8.79
N VAL A 50 -14.26 -0.61 -8.70
CA VAL A 50 -13.67 0.66 -9.16
C VAL A 50 -12.90 0.47 -10.46
N VAL A 51 -12.02 -0.54 -10.49
CA VAL A 51 -11.24 -0.94 -11.66
C VAL A 51 -11.39 -2.46 -11.88
N PRO A 52 -11.08 -2.99 -13.07
CA PRO A 52 -11.02 -4.43 -13.26
C PRO A 52 -10.10 -5.08 -12.21
N GLU A 53 -10.50 -6.21 -11.65
CA GLU A 53 -9.79 -6.87 -10.56
C GLU A 53 -8.33 -7.17 -10.93
N ALA A 54 -8.10 -7.64 -12.16
CA ALA A 54 -6.77 -7.92 -12.69
C ALA A 54 -5.86 -6.69 -12.73
N SER A 55 -6.41 -5.48 -12.90
CA SER A 55 -5.64 -4.24 -13.00
C SER A 55 -5.13 -3.72 -11.65
N LEU A 56 -5.69 -4.21 -10.53
CA LEU A 56 -5.27 -3.72 -9.21
C LEU A 56 -3.84 -4.17 -8.88
N ALA A 57 -3.41 -5.32 -9.40
CA ALA A 57 -2.05 -5.82 -9.27
C ALA A 57 -1.00 -4.95 -10.00
N ASP A 58 -1.42 -4.08 -10.92
CA ASP A 58 -0.51 -3.16 -11.62
C ASP A 58 -0.32 -1.82 -10.86
N LEU A 59 -1.03 -1.61 -9.75
CA LEU A 59 -1.09 -0.33 -9.06
C LEU A 59 0.28 0.16 -8.58
N THR A 60 1.11 -0.74 -8.03
CA THR A 60 2.46 -0.39 -7.58
C THR A 60 3.36 0.00 -8.75
N ALA A 61 3.26 -0.70 -9.89
CA ALA A 61 4.01 -0.37 -11.09
C ALA A 61 3.56 0.98 -11.67
N LEU A 62 2.25 1.24 -11.72
CA LEU A 62 1.69 2.53 -12.15
C LEU A 62 2.15 3.69 -11.26
N SER A 63 2.13 3.51 -9.94
CA SER A 63 2.62 4.50 -8.98
C SER A 63 4.08 4.87 -9.24
N ARG A 64 4.94 3.88 -9.47
CA ARG A 64 6.35 4.10 -9.79
C ARG A 64 6.53 4.78 -11.14
N PHE A 65 5.85 4.31 -12.17
CA PHE A 65 5.90 4.91 -13.50
C PHE A 65 5.55 6.41 -13.44
N VAL A 66 4.49 6.78 -12.73
CA VAL A 66 4.07 8.19 -12.59
C VAL A 66 5.12 9.04 -11.87
N ASP A 67 5.72 8.54 -10.78
CA ASP A 67 6.82 9.24 -10.09
C ASP A 67 8.05 9.40 -10.99
N GLU A 68 8.42 8.37 -11.76
CA GLU A 68 9.53 8.42 -12.72
C GLU A 68 9.29 9.49 -13.79
N GLN A 69 8.09 9.52 -14.39
CA GLN A 69 7.73 10.53 -15.39
C GLN A 69 7.71 11.95 -14.80
N ALA A 70 7.33 12.09 -13.53
CA ALA A 70 7.33 13.37 -12.81
C ALA A 70 8.74 13.76 -12.30
N ASN A 71 9.76 12.92 -12.51
CA ASN A 71 11.10 13.07 -11.94
C ASN A 71 11.07 13.27 -10.41
N GLN A 72 10.19 12.53 -9.74
CA GLN A 72 10.01 12.55 -8.28
C GLN A 72 10.55 11.24 -7.67
N PRO A 73 11.16 11.30 -6.47
CA PRO A 73 11.58 10.10 -5.77
C PRO A 73 10.37 9.32 -5.25
N HIS A 74 10.42 7.99 -5.35
CA HIS A 74 9.38 7.12 -4.78
C HIS A 74 9.30 7.24 -3.26
N ARG A 75 8.08 7.43 -2.76
CA ARG A 75 7.82 7.47 -1.31
C ARG A 75 7.73 6.06 -0.75
N ASN A 76 8.78 5.63 -0.06
CA ASN A 76 8.86 4.28 0.51
C ASN A 76 7.74 3.95 1.51
N ASN A 77 7.24 4.94 2.26
CA ASN A 77 6.19 4.77 3.27
C ASN A 77 4.77 4.99 2.74
N GLN A 78 4.58 5.15 1.42
CA GLN A 78 3.26 5.38 0.85
C GLN A 78 2.34 4.17 1.09
N PRO A 79 1.09 4.38 1.54
CA PRO A 79 0.13 3.29 1.71
C PRO A 79 -0.03 2.46 0.43
N PHE A 80 -0.16 1.14 0.58
CA PHE A 80 -0.29 0.13 -0.47
C PHE A 80 0.92 -0.02 -1.41
N VAL A 81 1.46 1.05 -1.98
CA VAL A 81 2.46 0.98 -3.08
C VAL A 81 3.91 1.23 -2.64
N GLY A 82 4.11 1.77 -1.43
CA GLY A 82 5.44 2.03 -0.89
C GLY A 82 6.21 0.74 -0.57
N SER A 83 7.53 0.75 -0.78
CA SER A 83 8.41 -0.41 -0.50
C SER A 83 8.46 -0.81 0.99
N SER A 84 8.01 0.08 1.88
CA SER A 84 7.89 -0.15 3.32
C SER A 84 6.45 -0.42 3.77
N ALA A 85 5.46 -0.36 2.88
CA ALA A 85 4.04 -0.53 3.23
C ALA A 85 3.73 -1.93 3.80
N PHE A 86 4.51 -2.93 3.40
CA PHE A 86 4.42 -4.31 3.87
C PHE A 86 5.77 -4.83 4.40
N ALA A 87 6.59 -3.91 4.94
CA ALA A 87 7.89 -4.25 5.51
C ALA A 87 7.80 -4.58 7.00
N HIS A 88 8.43 -5.69 7.41
CA HIS A 88 8.45 -6.17 8.79
C HIS A 88 9.88 -6.21 9.30
N LYS A 89 10.15 -5.48 10.39
CA LYS A 89 11.51 -5.32 10.96
C LYS A 89 11.71 -6.04 12.29
N GLY A 90 10.72 -6.04 13.18
CA GLY A 90 10.86 -6.59 14.53
C GLY A 90 10.77 -8.12 14.56
N GLY A 91 11.61 -8.79 15.36
CA GLY A 91 11.63 -10.25 15.47
C GLY A 91 10.30 -10.87 15.90
N ILE A 92 9.56 -10.21 16.80
CA ILE A 92 8.21 -10.64 17.19
C ILE A 92 7.22 -10.46 16.03
N HIS A 93 7.30 -9.35 15.31
CA HIS A 93 6.42 -9.08 14.17
C HIS A 93 6.65 -10.10 13.05
N VAL A 94 7.92 -10.43 12.75
CA VAL A 94 8.27 -11.43 11.74
C VAL A 94 7.86 -12.82 12.19
N ALA A 95 8.11 -13.20 13.44
CA ALA A 95 7.67 -14.50 13.97
C ALA A 95 6.15 -14.68 13.90
N ALA A 96 5.38 -13.61 14.10
CA ALA A 96 3.93 -13.65 13.97
C ALA A 96 3.47 -13.69 12.51
N VAL A 97 4.06 -12.87 11.62
CA VAL A 97 3.77 -12.90 10.17
C VAL A 97 4.08 -14.26 9.55
N LEU A 98 5.17 -14.91 9.96
CA LEU A 98 5.53 -16.26 9.51
C LEU A 98 4.54 -17.33 9.98
N LYS A 99 3.83 -17.10 11.10
CA LYS A 99 2.80 -18.02 11.61
C LYS A 99 1.43 -17.75 11.00
N ASN A 100 1.08 -16.47 10.84
CA ASN A 100 -0.15 -16.02 10.20
C ASN A 100 0.05 -14.62 9.62
N GLU A 101 0.05 -14.55 8.29
CA GLU A 101 0.33 -13.35 7.52
C GLU A 101 -0.66 -12.20 7.78
N ASP A 102 -1.92 -12.53 8.12
CA ASP A 102 -2.99 -11.57 8.37
C ASP A 102 -2.84 -10.82 9.70
N THR A 103 -1.96 -11.29 10.60
CA THR A 103 -1.82 -10.72 11.96
C THR A 103 -1.24 -9.29 11.93
N TYR A 104 -0.42 -8.98 10.92
CA TYR A 104 0.26 -7.68 10.78
C TYR A 104 0.15 -7.08 9.39
N GLN A 105 -0.67 -7.67 8.52
CA GLN A 105 -0.95 -7.14 7.19
C GLN A 105 -2.46 -6.92 7.05
N HIS A 106 -2.82 -5.71 6.63
CA HIS A 106 -4.23 -5.34 6.50
C HIS A 106 -4.86 -5.83 5.19
N ILE A 107 -4.04 -6.28 4.23
CA ILE A 107 -4.37 -6.97 2.98
C ILE A 107 -3.16 -7.81 2.53
N GLN A 108 -3.35 -8.77 1.61
CA GLN A 108 -2.24 -9.41 0.89
C GLN A 108 -1.56 -8.41 -0.08
N PRO A 109 -0.22 -8.27 -0.06
CA PRO A 109 0.48 -7.24 -0.82
C PRO A 109 0.40 -7.44 -2.34
N GLY A 110 0.32 -8.69 -2.80
CA GLY A 110 0.20 -9.02 -4.22
C GLY A 110 -1.07 -8.45 -4.87
N LEU A 111 -2.14 -8.22 -4.11
CA LEU A 111 -3.39 -7.63 -4.62
C LEU A 111 -3.21 -6.22 -5.16
N VAL A 112 -2.15 -5.51 -4.75
CA VAL A 112 -1.82 -4.15 -5.20
C VAL A 112 -0.49 -4.09 -5.95
N GLY A 113 0.06 -5.24 -6.35
CA GLY A 113 1.36 -5.32 -7.04
C GLY A 113 2.58 -5.08 -6.16
N ASN A 114 2.41 -5.15 -4.84
CA ASN A 114 3.51 -4.99 -3.90
C ASN A 114 3.92 -6.36 -3.34
N GLN A 115 4.97 -6.38 -2.53
CA GLN A 115 5.51 -7.60 -1.94
C GLN A 115 5.82 -7.41 -0.47
N ARG A 116 5.69 -8.49 0.29
CA ARG A 116 6.17 -8.54 1.67
C ARG A 116 7.69 -8.41 1.67
N ARG A 117 8.22 -7.63 2.61
CA ARG A 117 9.67 -7.48 2.77
C ARG A 117 10.07 -7.68 4.23
N ILE A 118 10.98 -8.61 4.49
CA ILE A 118 11.54 -8.84 5.82
C ILE A 118 12.90 -8.15 5.90
N LEU A 119 13.05 -7.30 6.92
CA LEU A 119 14.27 -6.52 7.14
C LEU A 119 15.11 -7.14 8.25
N ILE A 120 16.43 -7.11 8.07
CA ILE A 120 17.40 -7.46 9.11
C ILE A 120 17.82 -6.19 9.85
N SER A 121 17.76 -6.20 11.18
CA SER A 121 18.22 -5.13 12.06
C SER A 121 18.61 -5.66 13.44
N GLU A 122 19.00 -4.78 14.36
CA GLU A 122 19.30 -5.11 15.76
C GLU A 122 18.13 -5.76 16.51
N LEU A 123 16.89 -5.56 16.03
CA LEU A 123 15.67 -6.14 16.58
C LEU A 123 15.29 -7.48 15.92
N SER A 124 16.12 -8.00 15.00
CA SER A 124 15.87 -9.26 14.32
C SER A 124 15.95 -10.45 15.27
N GLY A 125 15.02 -11.39 15.11
CA GLY A 125 15.15 -12.72 15.68
C GLY A 125 15.65 -13.73 14.66
N ARG A 126 15.80 -14.99 15.08
CA ARG A 126 16.11 -16.13 14.21
C ARG A 126 15.17 -16.22 12.99
N GLY A 127 13.88 -15.91 13.18
CA GLY A 127 12.88 -15.94 12.11
C GLY A 127 13.20 -14.98 10.96
N ASN A 128 13.71 -13.78 11.25
CA ASN A 128 14.12 -12.83 10.21
C ASN A 128 15.28 -13.39 9.38
N ILE A 129 16.28 -13.98 10.05
CA ILE A 129 17.49 -14.50 9.40
C ILE A 129 17.11 -15.68 8.49
N MET A 130 16.33 -16.65 8.98
CA MET A 130 15.91 -17.81 8.19
C MET A 130 15.12 -17.39 6.96
N SER A 131 14.13 -16.50 7.14
CA SER A 131 13.32 -16.04 6.01
C SER A 131 14.15 -15.27 4.98
N LYS A 132 15.19 -14.53 5.41
CA LYS A 132 16.06 -13.83 4.48
C LYS A 132 17.00 -14.78 3.73
N ILE A 133 17.46 -15.86 4.37
CA ILE A 133 18.23 -16.92 3.71
C ILE A 133 17.38 -17.62 2.65
N GLU A 134 16.10 -17.90 2.92
CA GLU A 134 15.20 -18.53 1.94
C GLU A 134 14.86 -17.62 0.73
N GLU A 135 15.00 -16.30 0.88
CA GLU A 135 14.78 -15.33 -0.21
C GLU A 135 15.99 -15.23 -1.16
N PHE A 136 17.17 -15.76 -0.78
CA PHE A 136 18.42 -15.77 -1.55
C PHE A 136 18.73 -17.16 -2.12
#